data_AF-A0A382WDS1-F1
#
_entry.id   AF-A0A382WDS1-F1
#
_cell.length_a   1.000
_cell.length_b   1.000
_cell.length_c   1.000
_cell.angle_alpha   90.00
_cell.angle_beta   90.00
_cell.angle_gamma   90.00
#
_symmetry.space_group_name_H-M   'P 1'
#
loop_
_entity.id
_entity.type
_entity.pdbx_description
1 polymer ?
#
loop_
_entity_poly.entity_id
_entity_poly.type
_entity_poly.pdbx_seq_one_letter_code
_entity_poly.pdbx_strand_id
1 'polypeptide(L)'
;MADKAKEPTFFNSMVCKQIPENCPDWVIAKLGFNIENLLKEIEELKEAGVITNGWLNVEIKRSKKGGMYGEVNTWKPTAKAKRKARS
;
A
#
# COMPACT_ATOMS: atom_id res chain seq x y z
N MET A 1 13.01 20.55 -10.87
CA MET A 1 11.54 20.59 -11.03
C MET A 1 10.99 19.69 -9.96
N ALA A 2 10.31 20.23 -8.96
CA ALA A 2 9.75 19.42 -7.87
C ALA A 2 8.67 18.52 -8.44
N ASP A 3 8.83 17.21 -8.32
CA ASP A 3 7.78 16.22 -8.59
C ASP A 3 6.51 16.68 -7.86
N LYS A 4 5.46 17.02 -8.61
CA LYS A 4 4.14 17.31 -8.04
C LYS A 4 3.79 16.12 -7.16
N ALA A 5 3.59 16.36 -5.86
CA ALA A 5 3.19 15.34 -4.91
C ALA A 5 1.92 14.66 -5.44
N LYS A 6 2.10 13.45 -5.97
CA LYS A 6 1.00 12.61 -6.45
C LYS A 6 0.11 12.36 -5.23
N GLU A 7 -1.18 12.68 -5.33
CA GLU A 7 -2.08 12.45 -4.20
C GLU A 7 -2.05 10.97 -3.80
N PRO A 8 -1.97 10.67 -2.50
CA PRO A 8 -1.89 9.29 -2.04
C PRO A 8 -3.15 8.56 -2.47
N THR A 9 -2.98 7.48 -3.23
CA THR A 9 -4.07 6.56 -3.53
C THR A 9 -4.30 5.70 -2.29
N PHE A 10 -5.27 6.09 -1.46
CA PHE A 10 -5.66 5.33 -0.30
C PHE A 10 -6.28 4.00 -0.70
N PHE A 11 -5.99 2.95 0.06
CA PHE A 11 -6.60 1.65 -0.14
C PHE A 11 -7.83 1.51 0.75
N ASN A 12 -8.99 1.91 0.22
CA ASN A 12 -10.19 2.18 1.00
C ASN A 12 -10.89 0.92 1.50
N SER A 13 -10.71 -0.19 0.81
CA SER A 13 -11.23 -1.50 1.23
C SER A 13 -10.47 -2.11 2.43
N MET A 14 -9.35 -1.51 2.84
CA MET A 14 -8.52 -1.99 3.94
C MET A 14 -8.52 -1.06 5.15
N VAL A 15 -8.57 -1.64 6.34
CA VAL A 15 -8.38 -0.94 7.62
C VAL A 15 -7.18 -1.51 8.36
N CYS A 16 -6.33 -0.61 8.87
CA CYS A 16 -5.27 -0.97 9.81
C CYS A 16 -5.81 -0.84 11.23
N LYS A 17 -5.96 -1.97 11.92
CA LYS A 17 -6.42 -2.01 13.30
C LYS A 17 -5.26 -1.79 14.25
N GLN A 18 -5.55 -1.14 15.38
CA GLN A 18 -4.58 -1.02 16.45
C GLN A 18 -4.21 -2.41 16.99
N ILE A 19 -2.93 -2.63 17.27
CA ILE A 19 -2.45 -3.85 17.90
C ILE A 19 -2.73 -3.69 19.41
N PRO A 20 -3.53 -4.59 20.03
CA PRO A 20 -3.76 -4.57 21.47
C PRO A 20 -2.47 -4.81 22.25
N GLU A 21 -2.40 -4.31 23.49
CA GLU A 21 -1.22 -4.43 24.34
C GLU A 21 -0.84 -5.88 24.68
N ASN A 22 -1.81 -6.80 24.66
CA ASN A 22 -1.59 -8.22 24.93
C ASN A 22 -1.26 -9.06 23.68
N CYS A 23 -1.03 -8.42 22.53
CA CYS A 23 -0.72 -9.14 21.30
C CYS A 23 0.74 -9.62 21.32
N PRO A 24 1.05 -10.84 20.81
CA PRO A 24 2.43 -11.30 20.71
C PRO A 24 3.30 -10.39 19.84
N ASP A 25 4.58 -10.24 20.21
CA ASP A 25 5.53 -9.31 19.57
C ASP A 25 5.79 -9.59 18.08
N TRP A 26 5.62 -10.84 17.64
CA TRP A 26 5.75 -11.20 16.23
C TRP A 26 4.56 -10.75 15.36
N VAL A 27 3.47 -10.23 15.97
CA VAL A 27 2.33 -9.66 15.25
C VAL A 27 2.61 -8.18 14.96
N ILE A 28 3.06 -7.89 13.74
CA ILE A 28 3.49 -6.54 13.33
C ILE A 28 2.37 -5.64 12.81
N ALA A 29 1.21 -6.20 12.43
CA ALA A 29 0.05 -5.48 11.94
C ALA A 29 -1.23 -6.31 12.08
N LYS A 30 -2.37 -5.65 12.25
CA LYS A 30 -3.71 -6.26 12.12
C LYS A 30 -4.47 -5.55 11.00
N LEU A 31 -4.78 -6.28 9.94
CA LEU A 31 -5.48 -5.74 8.77
C LEU A 31 -6.89 -6.32 8.70
N GLY A 32 -7.86 -5.49 8.31
CA GLY A 32 -9.20 -5.92 7.95
C GLY A 32 -9.49 -5.52 6.51
N PHE A 33 -10.19 -6.38 5.78
CA PHE A 33 -10.60 -6.12 4.40
C PHE A 33 -12.12 -6.22 4.30
N ASN A 34 -12.74 -5.21 3.68
CA ASN A 34 -14.10 -5.35 3.18
C ASN A 34 -14.03 -6.01 1.81
N ILE A 35 -14.46 -7.27 1.73
CA ILE A 35 -14.28 -8.10 0.53
C ILE A 35 -15.02 -7.54 -0.69
N GLU A 36 -16.26 -7.07 -0.51
CA GLU A 36 -17.06 -6.53 -1.63
C GLU A 36 -16.43 -5.27 -2.22
N ASN A 37 -15.94 -4.37 -1.36
CA ASN A 37 -15.25 -3.17 -1.80
C ASN A 37 -13.88 -3.49 -2.39
N LEU A 38 -13.17 -4.47 -1.81
CA LEU A 38 -11.85 -4.90 -2.28
C LEU A 38 -11.90 -5.42 -3.72
N LEU A 39 -12.91 -6.22 -4.07
CA LEU A 39 -13.03 -6.76 -5.42
C LEU A 39 -13.23 -5.64 -6.45
N LYS A 40 -14.10 -4.66 -6.16
CA LYS A 40 -14.34 -3.48 -7.00
C LYS A 40 -13.07 -2.64 -7.15
N GLU A 41 -12.41 -2.34 -6.04
CA GLU A 41 -11.19 -1.53 -6.02
C GLU A 41 -10.03 -2.24 -6.76
N ILE A 42 -9.95 -3.58 -6.71
CA ILE A 42 -8.99 -4.35 -7.51
C ILE A 42 -9.26 -4.22 -9.01
N GLU A 43 -10.52 -4.26 -9.45
CA GLU A 43 -10.87 -4.06 -10.87
C GLU A 43 -10.47 -2.67 -11.34
N GLU A 44 -10.81 -1.63 -10.57
CA GLU A 44 -10.41 -0.24 -10.84
C GLU A 44 -8.87 -0.08 -10.91
N LEU A 45 -8.13 -0.71 -9.98
CA LEU A 45 -6.66 -0.67 -9.96
C LEU A 45 -6.01 -1.47 -11.09
N LYS A 46 -6.68 -2.51 -11.61
CA LYS A 46 -6.26 -3.21 -12.83
C LYS A 46 -6.43 -2.32 -14.05
N GLU A 47 -7.59 -1.67 -14.19
CA GLU A 47 -7.87 -0.74 -15.29
C GLU A 47 -6.91 0.46 -15.28
N ALA A 48 -6.59 0.99 -14.10
CA ALA A 48 -5.60 2.04 -13.92
C ALA A 48 -4.14 1.58 -14.17
N GLY A 49 -3.93 0.29 -14.45
CA GLY A 49 -2.62 -0.30 -14.68
C GLY A 49 -1.69 -0.23 -13.47
N VAL A 50 -2.24 -0.13 -12.26
CA VAL A 50 -1.49 -0.11 -10.99
C VAL A 50 -1.11 -1.53 -10.59
N ILE A 51 -1.99 -2.49 -10.84
CA ILE A 51 -1.71 -3.91 -10.63
C ILE A 51 -0.84 -4.41 -11.77
N THR A 52 0.37 -4.88 -11.43
CA THR A 52 1.34 -5.39 -12.40
C THR A 52 1.63 -6.85 -12.11
N ASN A 53 1.54 -7.71 -13.14
CA ASN A 53 1.75 -9.16 -13.01
C ASN A 53 0.86 -9.82 -11.93
N GLY A 54 -0.35 -9.30 -11.71
CA GLY A 54 -1.27 -9.79 -10.67
C GLY A 54 -0.93 -9.36 -9.25
N TRP A 55 0.09 -8.54 -9.04
CA TRP A 55 0.48 -8.03 -7.72
C TRP A 55 -0.06 -6.62 -7.49
N LEU A 56 -0.67 -6.44 -6.32
CA LEU A 56 -1.02 -5.14 -5.75
C LEU A 56 -0.08 -4.87 -4.57
N ASN A 57 0.70 -3.79 -4.65
CA ASN A 57 1.61 -3.39 -3.58
C ASN A 57 0.95 -2.32 -2.71
N VAL A 58 0.96 -2.51 -1.39
CA VAL A 58 0.36 -1.59 -0.42
C VAL A 58 1.36 -1.32 0.70
N GLU A 59 1.50 -0.06 1.09
CA GLU A 59 2.33 0.40 2.20
C GLU A 59 1.47 0.72 3.41
N ILE A 60 1.89 0.28 4.60
CA ILE A 60 1.25 0.66 5.87
C ILE A 60 1.99 1.86 6.45
N LYS A 61 1.31 2.99 6.56
CA LYS A 61 1.86 4.27 7.02
C LYS A 61 1.15 4.76 8.28
N ARG A 62 1.83 5.61 9.04
CA ARG A 62 1.24 6.32 10.19
C ARG A 62 0.89 7.74 9.77
N SER A 63 -0.35 8.13 10.00
CA SER A 63 -0.78 9.52 9.87
C SER A 63 -0.15 10.39 10.96
N LYS A 64 -0.12 11.70 10.74
CA LYS A 64 0.34 12.68 11.75
C LYS A 64 -0.48 12.63 13.05
N LYS A 65 -1.71 12.10 13.01
CA LYS A 65 -2.60 11.92 14.16
C LYS A 65 -2.47 10.56 14.85
N GLY A 66 -1.51 9.73 14.43
CA GLY A 66 -1.21 8.43 15.05
C GLY A 66 -1.95 7.22 14.47
N GLY A 67 -3.04 7.43 13.72
CA GLY A 67 -3.75 6.35 13.05
C GLY A 67 -2.94 5.74 11.89
N MET A 68 -2.96 4.41 11.78
CA MET A 68 -2.34 3.69 10.65
C MET A 68 -3.29 3.65 9.44
N TYR A 69 -2.74 3.70 8.23
CA TYR A 69 -3.50 3.60 6.99
C TYR A 69 -2.71 2.84 5.92
N GLY A 70 -3.42 2.28 4.95
CA GLY A 70 -2.85 1.67 3.76
C GLY A 70 -2.81 2.64 2.58
N GLU A 71 -1.69 2.67 1.88
CA GLU A 71 -1.52 3.44 0.65
C GLU A 71 -1.08 2.50 -0.47
N VAL A 72 -1.75 2.56 -1.61
CA VAL A 72 -1.36 1.78 -2.79
C VAL A 72 -0.04 2.33 -3.33
N ASN A 73 0.96 1.46 -3.43
CA ASN A 73 2.25 1.83 -4.01
C ASN A 73 2.10 1.91 -5.54
N THR A 74 2.01 3.13 -6.05
CA THR A 74 1.90 3.40 -7.50
C THR A 74 3.25 3.68 -8.17
N TRP A 75 4.36 3.45 -7.46
CA TRP A 75 5.70 3.68 -8.00
C TRP A 75 6.04 2.60 -9.03
N LYS A 76 6.46 3.05 -10.21
CA LYS A 76 6.97 2.19 -11.27
C LYS A 76 8.43 2.57 -11.52
N PRO A 77 9.36 1.60 -11.63
CA PRO A 77 10.74 1.91 -11.99
C PRO A 77 10.76 2.53 -13.38
N THR A 78 11.21 3.78 -13.48
CA THR A 78 11.52 4.39 -14.78
C THR A 78 12.77 3.71 -15.33
N ALA A 79 12.68 3.22 -16.58
CA ALA A 79 13.66 2.47 -17.35
C ALA A 79 15.05 2.17 -16.71
N LYS A 80 15.32 0.87 -16.49
CA LYS A 80 16.65 0.24 -16.25
C LYS A 80 17.58 1.03 -15.31
N ALA A 81 17.21 1.15 -14.04
CA ALA A 81 18.23 1.28 -13.00
C ALA A 81 19.14 0.05 -13.07
N LYS A 82 20.33 0.19 -13.69
CA LYS A 82 21.36 -0.87 -13.70
C LYS A 82 21.65 -1.20 -12.24
N ARG A 83 21.25 -2.40 -11.82
CA ARG A 83 21.59 -3.00 -10.53
C ARG A 83 23.11 -2.84 -10.33
N LYS A 84 23.56 -1.90 -9.49
CA LYS A 84 24.96 -1.91 -9.03
C LYS A 84 25.13 -3.21 -8.26
N ALA A 85 26.03 -4.08 -8.74
CA ALA A 85 26.46 -5.23 -7.98
C ALA A 85 26.92 -4.73 -6.59
N ARG A 86 26.44 -5.36 -5.52
CA ARG A 86 27.00 -5.14 -4.19
C ARG A 86 28.46 -5.60 -4.26
N SER A 87 29.38 -4.66 -4.04
CA SER A 87 30.80 -4.94 -3.77
C SER A 87 30.95 -5.60 -2.40
#